data_AF-A0A086Z1J0-F1
#
_entry.id   AF-A0A086Z1J0-F1
#
_cell.length_a   1.000
_cell.length_b   1.000
_cell.length_c   1.000
_cell.angle_alpha   90.00
_cell.angle_beta   90.00
_cell.angle_gamma   90.00
#
_symmetry.space_group_name_H-M   'P 1'
#
loop_
_entity.id
_entity.type
_entity.pdbx_description
1 polymer ?
#
loop_
_entity_poly.entity_id
_entity_poly.type
_entity_poly.pdbx_seq_one_letter_code
_entity_poly.pdbx_strand_id
1 'polypeptide(L)'
;MSLSIADSTLVLAKIRAHHGNAAITDLEARTFHEELIPDATMRDAMEAVRRYYANNQTGRWMGSGDVNAGIKAVRKARIPEDAQIGRLMDQAGIDSDHYTAYRRRLIKGVQHGLSVGQAHERAAQEAKRLRIEPAQPKPRRKPTGHFIGRRVGDMDINRIIGQGKEE
;
A
#
# COMPACT_ATOMS: atom_id res chain seq x y z
N MET A 1 16.66 -7.53 -5.03
CA MET A 1 17.66 -7.80 -3.98
C MET A 1 18.27 -6.47 -3.57
N SER A 2 18.46 -6.27 -2.27
CA SER A 2 19.20 -5.12 -1.75
C SER A 2 20.68 -5.22 -2.15
N LEU A 3 21.39 -4.10 -2.14
CA LEU A 3 22.82 -4.09 -2.43
C LEU A 3 23.60 -4.83 -1.34
N SER A 4 24.57 -5.65 -1.73
CA SER A 4 25.64 -6.08 -0.83
C SER A 4 26.72 -4.98 -0.69
N ILE A 5 27.69 -5.17 0.21
CA ILE A 5 28.87 -4.30 0.26
C ILE A 5 29.59 -4.31 -1.09
N ALA A 6 29.80 -5.48 -1.69
CA ALA A 6 30.45 -5.59 -3.00
C ALA A 6 29.69 -4.81 -4.08
N ASP A 7 28.36 -4.90 -4.10
CA ASP A 7 27.53 -4.14 -5.04
C ASP A 7 27.65 -2.63 -4.81
N SER A 8 27.66 -2.21 -3.54
CA SER A 8 27.80 -0.80 -3.16
C SER A 8 29.17 -0.25 -3.54
N THR A 9 30.23 -1.05 -3.37
CA THR A 9 31.59 -0.74 -3.82
C THR A 9 31.66 -0.59 -5.33
N LEU A 10 30.93 -1.41 -6.10
CA LEU A 10 30.86 -1.26 -7.57
C LEU A 10 30.19 0.06 -7.97
N VAL A 11 29.13 0.48 -7.26
CA VAL A 11 28.50 1.79 -7.46
C VAL A 11 29.51 2.91 -7.15
N LEU A 12 30.23 2.82 -6.03
CA LEU A 12 31.28 3.78 -5.66
C LEU A 12 32.42 3.82 -6.68
N ALA A 13 32.84 2.66 -7.21
CA ALA A 13 33.84 2.55 -8.25
C ALA A 13 33.37 3.24 -9.54
N LYS A 14 32.09 3.07 -9.91
CA LYS A 14 31.51 3.77 -11.06
C LYS A 14 31.53 5.28 -10.86
N ILE A 15 31.24 5.76 -9.64
CA ILE A 15 31.34 7.19 -9.30
C ILE A 15 32.79 7.67 -9.45
N ARG A 16 33.78 6.93 -8.93
CA ARG A 16 35.20 7.29 -9.02
C ARG A 16 35.78 7.24 -10.42
N ALA A 17 35.24 6.40 -11.29
CA ALA A 17 35.65 6.37 -12.69
C ALA A 17 35.45 7.73 -13.40
N HIS A 18 34.55 8.59 -12.89
CA HIS A 18 34.39 9.97 -13.37
C HIS A 18 35.46 10.94 -12.87
N HIS A 19 36.29 10.54 -11.89
CA HIS A 19 37.19 11.43 -11.14
C HIS A 19 38.61 10.86 -10.95
N GLY A 20 39.09 10.06 -11.91
CA GLY A 20 40.48 9.57 -11.91
C GLY A 20 40.70 8.20 -11.24
N ASN A 21 39.63 7.47 -10.91
CA ASN A 21 39.67 6.05 -10.56
C ASN A 21 40.62 5.69 -9.39
N ALA A 22 40.66 6.53 -8.34
CA ALA A 22 41.43 6.26 -7.13
C ALA A 22 41.00 4.97 -6.43
N ALA A 23 41.94 4.25 -5.80
CA ALA A 23 41.69 3.00 -5.08
C ALA A 23 40.75 3.20 -3.89
N ILE A 24 39.68 2.40 -3.83
CA ILE A 24 38.68 2.46 -2.75
C ILE A 24 39.21 1.72 -1.54
N THR A 25 39.20 2.37 -0.38
CA THR A 25 39.54 1.72 0.88
C THR A 25 38.35 0.96 1.46
N ASP A 26 38.63 -0.03 2.30
CA ASP A 26 37.60 -0.81 2.98
C ASP A 26 36.67 0.04 3.86
N LEU A 27 37.22 1.10 4.49
CA LEU A 27 36.44 2.01 5.30
C LEU A 27 35.45 2.79 4.44
N GLU A 28 35.90 3.35 3.32
CA GLU A 28 35.03 4.08 2.38
C GLU A 28 33.93 3.18 1.80
N ALA A 29 34.27 1.93 1.46
CA ALA A 29 33.31 0.95 0.97
C ALA A 29 32.20 0.67 2.01
N ARG A 30 32.57 0.45 3.28
CA ARG A 30 31.62 0.20 4.38
C ARG A 30 30.75 1.42 4.66
N THR A 31 31.36 2.60 4.83
CA THR A 31 30.62 3.84 5.09
C THR A 31 29.66 4.15 3.95
N PHE A 32 30.11 4.03 2.70
CA PHE A 32 29.22 4.25 1.55
C PHE A 32 28.06 3.25 1.54
N HIS A 33 28.31 1.97 1.82
CA HIS A 33 27.25 0.95 1.89
C HIS A 33 26.21 1.26 2.98
N GLU A 34 26.66 1.65 4.18
CA GLU A 34 25.80 1.98 5.32
C GLU A 34 24.92 3.21 5.07
N GLU A 35 25.38 4.16 4.27
CA GLU A 35 24.64 5.38 3.93
C GLU A 35 23.59 5.18 2.84
N LEU A 36 23.63 4.08 2.08
CA LEU A 36 22.64 3.80 1.03
C LEU A 36 21.30 3.40 1.62
N ILE A 37 20.20 3.74 0.92
CA ILE A 37 18.87 3.29 1.34
C ILE A 37 18.80 1.75 1.38
N PRO A 38 18.20 1.14 2.42
CA PRO A 38 18.32 -0.31 2.66
C PRO A 38 17.82 -1.21 1.53
N ASP A 39 16.84 -0.75 0.75
CA ASP A 39 16.23 -1.50 -0.34
C ASP A 39 16.75 -1.08 -1.72
N ALA A 40 17.86 -0.34 -1.78
CA ALA A 40 18.52 0.03 -3.02
C ALA A 40 18.81 -1.21 -3.87
N THR A 41 18.62 -1.10 -5.18
CA THR A 41 18.97 -2.17 -6.12
C THR A 41 20.10 -1.69 -7.02
N MET A 42 20.94 -2.62 -7.50
CA MET A 42 22.04 -2.30 -8.43
C MET A 42 21.54 -1.51 -9.64
N ARG A 43 20.41 -1.94 -10.20
CA ARG A 43 19.78 -1.28 -11.35
C ARG A 43 19.40 0.18 -11.04
N ASP A 44 18.80 0.44 -9.88
CA ASP A 44 18.40 1.79 -9.50
C ASP A 44 19.62 2.69 -9.23
N ALA A 45 20.61 2.15 -8.52
CA ALA A 45 21.82 2.88 -8.17
C ALA A 45 22.66 3.25 -9.41
N MET A 46 22.87 2.29 -10.33
CA MET A 46 23.61 2.56 -11.57
C MET A 46 22.88 3.53 -12.48
N GLU A 47 21.55 3.45 -12.56
CA GLU A 47 20.75 4.42 -13.32
C GLU A 47 20.81 5.82 -12.67
N ALA A 48 20.81 5.90 -11.33
CA ALA A 48 21.00 7.15 -10.61
C ALA A 48 22.36 7.79 -10.92
N VAL A 49 23.45 7.01 -10.88
CA VAL A 49 24.80 7.48 -11.25
C VAL A 49 24.85 7.96 -12.69
N ARG A 50 24.26 7.18 -13.62
CA ARG A 50 24.19 7.55 -15.04
C ARG A 50 23.47 8.88 -15.25
N ARG A 51 22.31 9.07 -14.63
CA ARG A 51 21.51 10.32 -14.74
C ARG A 51 22.20 11.51 -14.09
N TYR A 52 22.86 11.30 -12.96
CA TYR A 52 23.59 12.36 -12.26
C TYR A 52 24.71 12.91 -13.15
N TYR A 53 25.61 12.05 -13.64
CA TYR A 53 26.74 12.51 -14.44
C TYR A 53 26.38 12.93 -15.88
N ALA A 54 25.28 12.45 -16.45
CA ALA A 54 24.78 12.97 -17.72
C ALA A 54 24.35 14.44 -17.64
N ASN A 55 23.93 14.90 -16.46
CA ASN A 55 23.41 16.26 -16.24
C ASN A 55 24.32 17.11 -15.34
N ASN A 56 25.48 16.59 -14.93
CA ASN A 56 26.35 17.28 -13.98
C ASN A 56 27.20 18.35 -14.68
N GLN A 57 26.80 19.62 -14.51
CA GLN A 57 27.54 20.77 -15.03
C GLN A 57 28.53 21.36 -14.01
N THR A 58 28.42 20.97 -12.74
CA THR A 58 29.19 21.56 -11.63
C THR A 58 30.56 20.90 -11.42
N GLY A 59 30.79 19.72 -11.99
CA GLY A 59 31.96 18.89 -11.68
C GLY A 59 31.94 18.27 -10.27
N ARG A 60 30.90 18.55 -9.46
CA ARG A 60 30.78 18.01 -8.10
C ARG A 60 30.67 16.49 -8.10
N TRP A 61 31.40 15.87 -7.19
CA TRP A 61 31.34 14.43 -6.96
C TRP A 61 29.97 14.02 -6.43
N MET A 62 29.45 12.92 -6.96
CA MET A 62 28.23 12.30 -6.45
C MET A 62 28.53 11.63 -5.11
N GLY A 63 27.83 12.02 -4.05
CA GLY A 63 27.88 11.36 -2.75
C GLY A 63 26.79 10.29 -2.59
N SER A 64 26.83 9.54 -1.49
CA SER A 64 25.78 8.57 -1.10
C SER A 64 24.39 9.20 -1.02
N GLY A 65 24.28 10.41 -0.46
CA GLY A 65 23.04 11.18 -0.42
C GLY A 65 22.44 11.46 -1.80
N ASP A 66 23.29 11.77 -2.78
CA ASP A 66 22.86 11.98 -4.17
C ASP A 66 22.41 10.68 -4.83
N VAL A 67 23.07 9.56 -4.52
CA VAL A 67 22.66 8.24 -5.00
C VAL A 67 21.27 7.92 -4.47
N ASN A 68 21.03 8.15 -3.19
CA ASN A 68 19.72 7.96 -2.57
C ASN A 68 18.64 8.86 -3.20
N ALA A 69 18.94 10.13 -3.45
CA ALA A 69 18.03 11.05 -4.13
C ALA A 69 17.74 10.60 -5.58
N GLY A 70 18.77 10.19 -6.30
CA GLY A 70 18.66 9.68 -7.66
C GLY A 70 17.84 8.39 -7.75
N ILE A 71 18.04 7.44 -6.82
CA ILE A 71 17.22 6.22 -6.75
C ILE A 71 15.75 6.57 -6.53
N LYS A 72 15.45 7.50 -5.60
CA LYS A 72 14.06 7.96 -5.37
C LYS A 72 13.46 8.58 -6.63
N ALA A 73 14.22 9.40 -7.36
CA ALA A 73 13.78 9.99 -8.62
C ALA A 73 13.53 8.93 -9.71
N VAL A 74 14.43 7.94 -9.86
CA VAL A 74 14.28 6.82 -10.79
C VAL A 74 13.02 6.01 -10.47
N ARG A 75 12.78 5.70 -9.19
CA ARG A 75 11.59 4.97 -8.75
C ARG A 75 10.31 5.76 -8.98
N LYS A 76 10.32 7.06 -8.68
CA LYS A 76 9.17 7.95 -8.91
C LYS A 76 8.80 8.01 -10.40
N ALA A 77 9.79 8.09 -11.29
CA ALA A 77 9.58 8.12 -12.73
C ALA A 77 8.98 6.83 -13.31
N ARG A 78 8.98 5.71 -12.57
CA ARG A 78 8.30 4.48 -13.00
C ARG A 78 6.82 4.46 -12.65
N ILE A 79 6.40 5.24 -11.65
CA ILE A 79 5.04 5.21 -11.13
C ILE A 79 4.09 5.69 -12.23
N PRO A 80 3.03 4.92 -12.58
CA PRO A 80 2.02 5.36 -13.52
C PRO A 80 1.27 6.59 -13.01
N GLU A 81 0.83 7.45 -13.94
CA GLU A 81 -0.05 8.57 -13.62
C GLU A 81 -1.36 8.11 -12.97
N ASP A 82 -1.95 8.94 -12.10
CA ASP A 82 -3.16 8.57 -11.37
C ASP A 82 -4.33 8.20 -12.32
N ALA A 83 -4.43 8.86 -13.48
CA ALA A 83 -5.41 8.52 -14.50
C ALA A 83 -5.21 7.10 -15.08
N GLN A 84 -3.96 6.65 -15.23
CA GLN A 84 -3.66 5.28 -15.65
C GLN A 84 -3.96 4.29 -14.54
N ILE A 85 -3.67 4.63 -13.29
CA ILE A 85 -4.01 3.80 -12.13
C ILE A 85 -5.53 3.59 -12.05
N GLY A 86 -6.32 4.64 -12.28
CA GLY A 86 -7.78 4.57 -12.36
C GLY A 86 -8.26 3.59 -13.43
N ARG A 87 -7.78 3.72 -14.67
CA ARG A 87 -8.14 2.79 -15.76
C ARG A 87 -7.81 1.33 -15.44
N LEU A 88 -6.66 1.08 -14.82
CA LEU A 88 -6.28 -0.28 -14.41
C LEU A 88 -7.19 -0.82 -13.29
N MET A 89 -7.64 0.04 -12.39
CA MET A 89 -8.58 -0.34 -11.33
C MET A 89 -9.94 -0.73 -11.93
N ASP A 90 -10.46 0.09 -12.84
CA ASP A 90 -11.72 -0.14 -13.54
C ASP A 90 -11.68 -1.46 -14.31
N GLN A 91 -10.57 -1.70 -15.03
CA GLN A 91 -10.35 -2.94 -15.77
C GLN A 91 -10.39 -4.20 -14.87
N ALA A 92 -9.93 -4.10 -13.62
CA ALA A 92 -9.94 -5.21 -12.67
C ALA A 92 -11.24 -5.33 -11.86
N GLY A 93 -12.20 -4.39 -12.01
CA GLY A 93 -13.44 -4.35 -11.23
C GLY A 93 -13.18 -4.19 -9.73
N ILE A 94 -12.20 -3.36 -9.36
CA ILE A 94 -11.82 -3.13 -7.96
C ILE A 94 -12.68 -1.98 -7.42
N ASP A 95 -13.42 -2.27 -6.35
CA ASP A 95 -14.30 -1.31 -5.68
C ASP A 95 -13.49 -0.18 -5.02
N SER A 96 -14.11 1.00 -4.88
CA SER A 96 -13.47 2.20 -4.27
C SER A 96 -12.90 1.93 -2.87
N ASP A 97 -13.53 1.06 -2.08
CA ASP A 97 -13.08 0.68 -0.74
C ASP A 97 -11.70 0.00 -0.75
N HIS A 98 -11.33 -0.63 -1.87
CA HIS A 98 -10.06 -1.33 -2.05
C HIS A 98 -9.01 -0.49 -2.79
N TYR A 99 -9.35 0.73 -3.24
CA TYR A 99 -8.48 1.61 -4.02
C TYR A 99 -7.12 1.83 -3.35
N THR A 100 -7.11 2.22 -2.07
CA THR A 100 -5.87 2.57 -1.37
C THR A 100 -4.92 1.37 -1.24
N ALA A 101 -5.47 0.19 -0.96
CA ALA A 101 -4.69 -1.04 -0.86
C ALA A 101 -4.12 -1.46 -2.22
N TYR A 102 -4.95 -1.45 -3.26
CA TYR A 102 -4.55 -1.74 -4.63
C TYR A 102 -3.46 -0.78 -5.11
N ARG A 103 -3.67 0.53 -4.96
CA ARG A 103 -2.73 1.57 -5.39
C ARG A 103 -1.37 1.41 -4.71
N ARG A 104 -1.35 1.22 -3.38
CA ARG A 104 -0.10 0.99 -2.63
C ARG A 104 0.65 -0.24 -3.15
N ARG A 105 -0.06 -1.33 -3.44
CA ARG A 105 0.54 -2.58 -3.94
C ARG A 105 1.10 -2.40 -5.36
N LEU A 106 0.34 -1.75 -6.24
CA LEU A 106 0.76 -1.42 -7.60
C LEU A 106 2.03 -0.57 -7.59
N ILE A 107 2.01 0.55 -6.86
CA ILE A 107 3.14 1.48 -6.76
C ILE A 107 4.37 0.75 -6.22
N LYS A 108 4.22 -0.02 -5.14
CA LYS A 108 5.32 -0.79 -4.57
C LYS A 108 5.92 -1.78 -5.59
N GLY A 109 5.07 -2.49 -6.32
CA GLY A 109 5.51 -3.42 -7.37
C GLY A 109 6.34 -2.73 -8.45
N VAL A 110 5.85 -1.60 -8.95
CA VAL A 110 6.51 -0.82 -10.00
C VAL A 110 7.82 -0.19 -9.51
N GLN A 111 7.85 0.35 -8.29
CA GLN A 111 9.07 0.90 -7.69
C GLN A 111 10.16 -0.17 -7.56
N HIS A 112 9.80 -1.39 -7.16
CA HIS A 112 10.72 -2.54 -7.10
C HIS A 112 10.95 -3.23 -8.44
N GLY A 113 10.47 -2.65 -9.53
CA GLY A 113 10.92 -2.98 -10.87
C GLY A 113 10.05 -3.94 -11.66
N LEU A 114 8.87 -4.27 -11.18
CA LEU A 114 7.86 -4.94 -12.01
C LEU A 114 7.39 -3.98 -13.10
N SER A 115 7.00 -4.54 -14.25
CA SER A 115 6.23 -3.77 -15.22
C SER A 115 4.89 -3.37 -14.63
N VAL A 116 4.27 -2.33 -15.19
CA VAL A 116 2.94 -1.89 -14.76
C VAL A 116 1.92 -3.02 -14.85
N GLY A 117 1.96 -3.83 -15.91
CA GLY A 117 1.09 -5.00 -16.08
C GLY A 117 1.29 -6.06 -15.00
N GLN A 118 2.54 -6.45 -14.73
CA GLN A 118 2.85 -7.43 -13.68
C GLN A 118 2.46 -6.93 -12.28
N ALA A 119 2.71 -5.65 -12.00
CA ALA A 119 2.33 -5.04 -10.73
C ALA A 119 0.80 -4.95 -10.59
N HIS A 120 0.09 -4.63 -11.68
CA HIS A 120 -1.36 -4.62 -11.76
C HIS A 120 -1.95 -6.00 -11.49
N GLU A 121 -1.49 -7.03 -12.19
CA GLU A 121 -1.97 -8.41 -12.00
C GLU A 121 -1.83 -8.86 -10.55
N ARG A 122 -0.65 -8.64 -9.95
CA ARG A 122 -0.41 -8.98 -8.53
C ARG A 122 -1.30 -8.19 -7.58
N ALA A 123 -1.49 -6.89 -7.84
CA ALA A 123 -2.31 -6.03 -7.00
C ALA A 123 -3.80 -6.41 -7.12
N ALA A 124 -4.28 -6.74 -8.32
CA ALA A 124 -5.65 -7.15 -8.58
C ALA A 124 -5.96 -8.53 -7.97
N GLN A 125 -5.04 -9.50 -8.10
CA GLN A 125 -5.19 -10.80 -7.46
C GLN A 125 -5.32 -10.68 -5.94
N GLU A 126 -4.51 -9.83 -5.31
CA GLU A 126 -4.57 -9.62 -3.87
C GLU A 126 -5.85 -8.88 -3.45
N ALA A 127 -6.27 -7.86 -4.21
CA ALA A 127 -7.53 -7.16 -3.95
C ALA A 127 -8.74 -8.12 -3.99
N LYS A 128 -8.75 -9.07 -4.94
CA LYS A 128 -9.78 -10.11 -5.02
C LYS A 128 -9.76 -11.07 -3.83
N ARG A 129 -8.58 -11.42 -3.31
CA ARG A 129 -8.45 -12.27 -2.10
C ARG A 129 -8.98 -11.60 -0.84
N LEU A 130 -8.79 -10.28 -0.73
CA LEU A 130 -9.21 -9.50 0.42
C LEU A 130 -10.70 -9.12 0.38
N ARG A 131 -11.41 -9.45 -0.70
CA ARG A 131 -12.84 -9.21 -0.84
C ARG A 131 -13.59 -10.13 0.13
N ILE A 132 -13.89 -9.62 1.32
CA ILE A 132 -14.76 -10.29 2.29
C ILE A 132 -16.18 -10.25 1.71
N GLU A 133 -16.81 -11.42 1.54
CA GLU A 133 -18.21 -11.47 1.16
C GLU A 133 -19.04 -10.72 2.21
N PRO A 134 -19.96 -9.82 1.80
CA PRO A 134 -20.81 -9.11 2.75
C PRO A 134 -21.52 -10.13 3.63
N ALA A 135 -21.47 -9.91 4.95
CA ALA A 135 -22.09 -10.80 5.91
C ALA A 135 -23.54 -11.08 5.50
N GLN A 136 -23.87 -12.36 5.29
CA GLN A 136 -25.23 -12.71 4.91
C GLN A 136 -26.21 -12.12 5.92
N PRO A 137 -27.30 -11.47 5.46
CA PRO A 137 -28.25 -10.84 6.36
C PRO A 137 -28.73 -11.89 7.35
N LYS A 138 -28.49 -11.65 8.65
CA LYS A 138 -28.95 -12.56 9.71
C LYS A 138 -30.45 -12.81 9.48
N PRO A 139 -30.90 -14.07 9.44
CA PRO A 139 -32.32 -14.35 9.25
C PRO A 139 -33.11 -13.58 10.30
N ARG A 140 -34.11 -12.81 9.86
CA ARG A 140 -35.02 -12.09 10.77
C ARG A 140 -35.55 -13.11 11.77
N ARG A 141 -35.21 -12.93 13.06
CA ARG A 141 -35.80 -13.73 14.14
C ARG A 141 -37.31 -13.61 13.99
N LYS A 142 -37.99 -14.72 13.71
CA LYS A 142 -39.45 -14.78 13.78
C LYS A 142 -39.83 -14.29 15.19
N PRO A 143 -40.80 -13.38 15.34
CA PRO A 143 -41.27 -13.01 16.67
C PRO A 143 -41.79 -14.27 17.34
N THR A 144 -41.01 -14.83 18.27
CA THR A 144 -41.48 -15.82 19.23
C THR A 144 -42.46 -15.09 20.12
N GLY A 145 -43.73 -15.17 19.77
CA GLY A 145 -44.81 -14.60 20.56
C GLY A 145 -44.86 -15.29 21.92
N HIS A 146 -44.23 -14.67 22.92
CA HIS A 146 -44.51 -14.88 24.34
C HIS A 146 -44.58 -13.50 24.99
N PHE A 147 -45.62 -12.74 24.62
CA PHE A 147 -46.09 -11.65 25.44
C PHE A 147 -47.01 -12.27 26.50
N ILE A 148 -46.44 -12.72 27.62
CA ILE A 148 -47.22 -13.01 28.83
C ILE A 148 -47.49 -11.65 29.50
N GLY A 149 -48.31 -10.85 28.81
CA GLY A 149 -49.01 -9.71 29.38
C GLY A 149 -50.40 -10.20 29.72
N ARG A 150 -50.63 -10.48 31.01
CA ARG A 150 -51.94 -10.72 31.61
C ARG A 150 -52.90 -9.65 31.10
N ARG A 151 -53.82 -10.00 30.18
CA ARG A 151 -54.92 -9.12 29.77
C ARG A 151 -55.85 -8.95 30.96
N VAL A 152 -55.59 -7.92 31.76
CA VAL A 152 -56.62 -7.28 32.58
C VAL A 152 -57.48 -6.50 31.58
N GLY A 153 -58.41 -7.21 30.94
CA GLY A 153 -59.25 -6.63 29.87
C GLY A 153 -60.59 -7.31 29.66
N ASP A 154 -60.88 -8.40 30.40
CA ASP A 154 -62.16 -9.13 30.34
C ASP A 154 -62.82 -9.22 31.73
N MET A 155 -62.58 -8.23 32.60
CA MET A 155 -63.42 -8.05 33.79
C MET A 155 -64.61 -7.20 33.41
N ASP A 156 -65.75 -7.88 33.28
CA ASP A 156 -67.09 -7.30 33.11
C ASP A 156 -67.37 -6.29 34.24
N ILE A 157 -67.42 -5.00 33.88
CA ILE A 157 -67.63 -3.86 34.80
C ILE A 157 -68.95 -4.00 35.60
N ASN A 158 -69.91 -4.76 35.08
CA ASN A 158 -71.20 -5.01 35.73
C ASN A 158 -71.12 -5.93 36.96
N ARG A 159 -69.95 -6.51 37.28
CA ARG A 159 -69.76 -7.37 38.45
C ARG A 159 -69.09 -6.68 39.65
N ILE A 160 -68.67 -5.42 39.51
CA ILE A 160 -67.97 -4.66 40.57
C ILE A 160 -68.89 -3.63 41.24
N ILE A 161 -69.98 -3.21 40.60
CA ILE A 161 -70.95 -2.28 41.19
C ILE A 161 -72.15 -3.10 41.68
N GLY A 162 -72.13 -3.44 42.97
CA GLY A 162 -73.24 -4.08 43.66
C GLY A 162 -74.54 -3.30 43.44
N GLN A 163 -75.58 -4.02 43.06
CA GLN A 163 -76.95 -3.55 43.09
C GLN A 163 -77.28 -3.08 44.51
N GLY A 164 -77.32 -1.77 44.72
CA GLY A 164 -78.14 -1.21 45.78
C GLY A 164 -79.59 -1.47 45.43
N LYS A 165 -80.24 -2.37 46.16
CA LYS A 165 -81.69 -2.41 46.26
C LYS A 165 -82.09 -1.88 47.62
N GLU A 166 -82.78 -0.75 47.56
CA GLU A 166 -83.80 -0.31 48.50
C GLU A 166 -84.79 -1.44 48.75
N GLU A 167 -85.02 -1.77 50.03
CA GLU A 167 -86.29 -1.74 50.77
C GLU A 167 -86.13 -2.44 52.13
#